data_AF-A0A938QW12-F1
#
_entry.id   AF-A0A938QW12-F1
#
_cell.length_a   1.000
_cell.length_b   1.000
_cell.length_c   1.000
_cell.angle_alpha   90.00
_cell.angle_beta   90.00
_cell.angle_gamma   90.00
#
_symmetry.space_group_name_H-M   'P 1'
#
loop_
_entity.id
_entity.type
_entity.pdbx_description
1 polymer ?
#
loop_
_entity_poly.entity_id
_entity_poly.type
_entity_poly.pdbx_seq_one_letter_code
_entity_poly.pdbx_strand_id
1 'polypeptide(L)'
;MNQQAMTAFAQAALAVSDLVAAKFSGMKFTGKVPRVVKVQAPQVPSTGGGKQARESVVLIPESGDTAHALTAGFIDVGLRAIELRTYAAVAAAYQQRHGTVLDLPKPEYETFAKELQAFLGGEGYAIKSVDVSDVEAKAAKARAGGSDETGPNKTLVLVGGLAAVVVGGVVLLLLLR
;
A
#
# COMPACT_ATOMS: atom_id res chain seq x y z
N MET A 1 10.72 -14.87 -26.43
CA MET A 1 9.27 -15.03 -26.61
C MET A 1 8.59 -14.82 -25.26
N ASN A 2 8.01 -13.64 -24.98
CA ASN A 2 7.29 -13.39 -23.72
C ASN A 2 6.27 -12.22 -23.78
N GLN A 3 6.06 -11.61 -24.96
CA GLN A 3 5.21 -10.43 -25.08
C GLN A 3 3.72 -10.79 -24.95
N GLN A 4 3.29 -11.95 -25.47
CA GLN A 4 1.90 -12.42 -25.38
C GLN A 4 1.47 -12.77 -23.95
N ALA A 5 2.37 -13.35 -23.13
CA ALA A 5 2.09 -13.66 -21.73
C ALA A 5 1.96 -12.39 -20.85
N MET A 6 2.74 -11.35 -21.16
CA MET A 6 2.64 -10.04 -20.50
C MET A 6 1.30 -9.37 -20.80
N THR A 7 0.81 -9.46 -22.05
CA THR A 7 -0.49 -8.92 -22.43
C THR A 7 -1.65 -9.65 -21.74
N ALA A 8 -1.61 -10.98 -21.67
CA ALA A 8 -2.65 -11.77 -20.99
C ALA A 8 -2.72 -11.48 -19.48
N PHE A 9 -1.55 -11.33 -18.83
CA PHE A 9 -1.49 -10.97 -17.41
C PHE A 9 -2.00 -9.53 -17.17
N ALA A 10 -1.58 -8.58 -18.00
CA ALA A 10 -2.07 -7.20 -17.93
C ALA A 10 -3.58 -7.10 -18.16
N GLN A 11 -4.13 -7.90 -19.07
CA GLN A 11 -5.58 -8.00 -19.32
C GLN A 11 -6.34 -8.58 -18.12
N ALA A 12 -5.80 -9.64 -17.49
CA ALA A 12 -6.41 -10.22 -16.29
C ALA A 12 -6.40 -9.24 -15.11
N ALA A 13 -5.31 -8.49 -14.94
CA ALA A 13 -5.18 -7.49 -13.90
C ALA A 13 -6.16 -6.31 -14.11
N LEU A 14 -6.25 -5.82 -15.35
CA LEU A 14 -7.24 -4.81 -15.74
C LEU A 14 -8.68 -5.28 -15.47
N ALA A 15 -9.00 -6.54 -15.81
CA ALA A 15 -10.33 -7.09 -15.56
C ALA A 15 -10.68 -7.14 -14.06
N VAL A 16 -9.72 -7.48 -13.19
CA VAL A 16 -9.92 -7.47 -11.73
C VAL A 16 -10.09 -6.05 -11.21
N SER A 17 -9.26 -5.11 -11.68
CA SER A 17 -9.39 -3.69 -11.38
C SER A 17 -10.77 -3.15 -11.75
N ASP A 18 -11.28 -3.47 -12.94
CA ASP A 18 -12.59 -3.06 -13.43
C ASP A 18 -13.73 -3.68 -12.61
N LEU A 19 -13.61 -4.97 -12.24
CA LEU A 19 -14.59 -5.66 -11.39
C LEU A 19 -14.69 -5.05 -9.99
N VAL A 20 -13.54 -4.76 -9.36
CA VAL A 20 -13.50 -4.09 -8.05
C VAL A 20 -14.04 -2.66 -8.18
N ALA A 21 -13.63 -1.91 -9.21
CA ALA A 21 -14.15 -0.56 -9.44
C ALA A 21 -15.68 -0.55 -9.64
N ALA A 22 -16.21 -1.49 -10.42
CA ALA A 22 -17.66 -1.64 -10.63
C ALA A 22 -18.38 -1.97 -9.33
N LYS A 23 -17.89 -2.97 -8.57
CA LYS A 23 -18.49 -3.42 -7.30
C LYS A 23 -18.54 -2.32 -6.24
N PHE A 24 -17.49 -1.51 -6.14
CA PHE A 24 -17.35 -0.49 -5.10
C PHE A 24 -17.63 0.95 -5.60
N SER A 25 -18.08 1.13 -6.84
CA SER A 25 -18.38 2.44 -7.43
C SER A 25 -19.38 3.29 -6.63
N GLY A 26 -20.34 2.66 -5.96
CA GLY A 26 -21.32 3.33 -5.11
C GLY A 26 -20.88 3.51 -3.65
N MET A 27 -19.76 2.92 -3.24
CA MET A 27 -19.29 2.99 -1.86
C MET A 27 -18.51 4.27 -1.62
N LYS A 28 -19.00 5.09 -0.69
CA LYS A 28 -18.36 6.34 -0.25
C LYS A 28 -18.12 6.30 1.24
N PHE A 29 -16.95 6.78 1.65
CA PHE A 29 -16.63 6.93 3.06
C PHE A 29 -17.02 8.32 3.56
N THR A 30 -17.70 8.39 4.71
CA THR A 30 -18.34 9.63 5.22
C THR A 30 -17.46 10.47 6.15
N GLY A 31 -16.15 10.20 6.21
CA GLY A 31 -15.20 11.06 6.92
C GLY A 31 -15.22 12.51 6.39
N LYS A 32 -14.65 13.46 7.13
CA LYS A 32 -14.52 14.87 6.70
C LYS A 32 -13.82 14.99 5.35
N VAL A 33 -12.96 14.03 5.01
CA VAL A 33 -12.44 13.82 3.65
C VAL A 33 -13.18 12.64 3.00
N PRO A 34 -14.18 12.88 2.13
CA PRO A 34 -14.87 11.82 1.39
C PRO A 34 -13.88 11.08 0.52
N ARG A 35 -13.93 9.75 0.53
CA ARG A 35 -13.02 8.88 -0.24
C ARG A 35 -13.80 7.89 -1.08
N VAL A 36 -13.18 7.51 -2.20
CA VAL A 36 -13.64 6.46 -3.11
C VAL A 36 -12.58 5.37 -3.25
N VAL A 37 -13.03 4.15 -3.47
CA VAL A 37 -12.16 3.01 -3.73
C VAL A 37 -11.62 3.10 -5.16
N LYS A 38 -10.31 2.96 -5.33
CA LYS A 38 -9.68 2.77 -6.64
C LYS A 38 -8.66 1.63 -6.56
N VAL A 39 -8.54 0.87 -7.63
CA VAL A 39 -7.43 -0.06 -7.82
C VAL A 39 -6.44 0.62 -8.76
N GLN A 40 -5.19 0.70 -8.33
CA GLN A 40 -4.10 1.30 -9.11
C GLN A 40 -3.14 0.20 -9.56
N ALA A 41 -2.82 0.22 -10.86
CA ALA A 41 -1.76 -0.59 -11.42
C ALA A 41 -0.41 -0.28 -10.75
N PRO A 42 0.53 -1.25 -10.71
CA PRO A 42 1.83 -1.07 -10.10
C PRO A 42 2.59 0.14 -10.69
N GLN A 43 3.10 1.00 -9.81
CA GLN A 43 3.79 2.25 -10.17
C GLN A 43 5.19 2.06 -10.76
N VAL A 44 5.69 0.83 -10.84
CA VAL A 44 7.05 0.51 -11.29
C VAL A 44 6.97 -0.34 -12.56
N PRO A 45 7.77 -0.07 -13.62
CA PRO A 45 7.90 -1.00 -14.73
C PRO A 45 8.26 -2.38 -14.19
N SER A 46 7.54 -3.41 -14.61
CA SER A 46 7.71 -4.78 -14.13
C SER A 46 9.07 -5.36 -14.57
N THR A 47 10.15 -4.95 -13.91
CA THR A 47 11.53 -5.37 -14.21
C THR A 47 11.87 -6.76 -13.65
N GLY A 48 10.94 -7.39 -12.93
CA GLY A 48 11.08 -8.72 -12.32
C GLY A 48 10.31 -9.85 -12.99
N GLY A 49 9.80 -9.66 -14.22
CA GLY A 49 9.15 -10.73 -14.98
C GLY A 49 7.74 -11.12 -14.51
N GLY A 50 6.89 -10.14 -14.16
CA GLY A 50 5.46 -10.38 -13.85
C GLY A 50 5.16 -11.01 -12.49
N LYS A 51 6.15 -11.63 -11.83
CA LYS A 51 6.01 -12.27 -10.50
C LYS A 51 5.75 -11.31 -9.33
N GLN A 52 5.84 -10.00 -9.55
CA GLN A 52 5.64 -8.97 -8.51
C GLN A 52 4.62 -7.90 -8.91
N ALA A 53 3.85 -8.13 -9.98
CA ALA A 53 2.84 -7.19 -10.41
C ALA A 53 1.64 -7.25 -9.47
N ARG A 54 1.71 -6.45 -8.41
CA ARG A 54 0.66 -6.29 -7.41
C ARG A 54 -0.09 -4.99 -7.67
N GLU A 55 -1.40 -5.07 -7.79
CA GLU A 55 -2.26 -3.91 -7.89
C GLU A 55 -2.57 -3.40 -6.49
N SER A 56 -2.43 -2.09 -6.27
CA SER A 56 -2.73 -1.51 -4.96
C SER A 56 -4.19 -1.08 -4.87
N VAL A 57 -4.87 -1.53 -3.81
CA VAL A 57 -6.20 -1.04 -3.46
C VAL A 57 -6.04 0.21 -2.61
N VAL A 58 -6.50 1.35 -3.13
CA VAL A 58 -6.32 2.66 -2.52
C VAL A 58 -7.66 3.36 -2.31
N LEU A 59 -7.78 4.08 -1.19
CA LEU A 59 -8.88 4.99 -0.91
C LEU A 59 -8.38 6.40 -1.22
N ILE A 60 -8.92 7.02 -2.26
CA ILE A 60 -8.49 8.34 -2.72
C ILE A 60 -9.56 9.37 -2.38
N PRO A 61 -9.19 10.55 -1.86
CA PRO A 61 -10.12 11.65 -1.69
C PRO A 61 -10.88 12.00 -2.96
N GLU A 62 -12.18 12.29 -2.86
CA GLU A 62 -12.99 12.72 -4.01
C GLU A 62 -12.47 14.02 -4.64
N SER A 63 -11.80 14.87 -3.84
CA SER A 63 -11.12 16.09 -4.31
C SER A 63 -10.00 15.81 -5.32
N GLY A 64 -9.56 14.56 -5.46
CA GLY A 64 -8.41 14.18 -6.28
C GLY A 64 -7.05 14.41 -5.62
N ASP A 65 -7.04 14.87 -4.36
CA ASP A 65 -5.79 15.06 -3.60
C ASP A 65 -5.17 13.70 -3.25
N THR A 66 -4.15 13.32 -4.02
CA THR A 66 -3.43 12.06 -3.83
C THR A 66 -2.52 12.06 -2.60
N ALA A 67 -2.22 13.22 -2.00
CA ALA A 67 -1.37 13.30 -0.81
C ALA A 67 -2.01 12.56 0.38
N HIS A 68 -3.34 12.55 0.47
CA HIS A 68 -4.10 11.87 1.53
C HIS A 68 -4.68 10.52 1.10
N ALA A 69 -4.13 9.91 0.04
CA ALA A 69 -4.51 8.57 -0.39
C ALA A 69 -4.08 7.50 0.62
N LEU A 70 -4.99 6.58 0.92
CA LEU A 70 -4.77 5.48 1.86
C LEU A 70 -4.58 4.19 1.08
N THR A 71 -3.45 3.51 1.26
CA THR A 71 -3.29 2.16 0.72
C THR A 71 -3.93 1.16 1.66
N ALA A 72 -5.08 0.63 1.27
CA ALA A 72 -5.84 -0.38 2.01
C ALA A 72 -5.30 -1.79 1.81
N GLY A 73 -4.65 -2.08 0.67
CA GLY A 73 -4.13 -3.42 0.42
C GLY A 73 -3.49 -3.60 -0.95
N PHE A 74 -3.17 -4.85 -1.26
CA PHE A 74 -2.60 -5.28 -2.53
C PHE A 74 -3.30 -6.54 -3.04
N ILE A 75 -3.58 -6.58 -4.34
CA ILE A 75 -4.08 -7.76 -5.05
C ILE A 75 -2.94 -8.32 -5.89
N ASP A 76 -2.66 -9.60 -5.70
CA ASP A 76 -1.73 -10.38 -6.52
C ASP A 76 -2.54 -11.29 -7.44
N VAL A 77 -2.69 -10.86 -8.69
CA VAL A 77 -3.50 -11.55 -9.70
C VAL A 77 -2.83 -12.87 -10.12
N GLY A 78 -1.50 -12.92 -10.11
CA GLY A 78 -0.74 -14.12 -10.47
C GLY A 78 -0.86 -15.23 -9.44
N LEU A 79 -0.85 -14.87 -8.16
CA LEU A 79 -1.02 -15.80 -7.05
C LEU A 79 -2.50 -16.00 -6.64
N ARG A 80 -3.43 -15.27 -7.27
CA ARG A 80 -4.83 -15.15 -6.85
C ARG A 80 -4.92 -14.93 -5.34
N ALA A 81 -4.22 -13.92 -4.84
CA ALA A 81 -4.17 -13.61 -3.42
C ALA A 81 -4.42 -12.13 -3.17
N ILE A 82 -4.98 -11.79 -2.02
CA ILE A 82 -5.15 -10.41 -1.57
C ILE A 82 -4.55 -10.23 -0.17
N GLU A 83 -3.76 -9.17 -0.02
CA GLU A 83 -3.26 -8.69 1.26
C GLU A 83 -4.03 -7.41 1.64
N LEU A 84 -4.95 -7.50 2.59
CA LEU A 84 -5.75 -6.38 3.09
C LEU A 84 -5.27 -5.92 4.45
N ARG A 85 -5.02 -4.62 4.61
CA ARG A 85 -4.62 -4.04 5.89
C ARG A 85 -5.82 -3.89 6.80
N THR A 86 -5.64 -4.11 8.09
CA THR A 86 -6.67 -3.79 9.08
C THR A 86 -6.79 -2.29 9.28
N TYR A 87 -7.92 -1.84 9.86
CA TYR A 87 -8.12 -0.42 10.14
C TYR A 87 -6.98 0.16 10.97
N ALA A 88 -6.52 -0.59 11.98
CA ALA A 88 -5.41 -0.18 12.83
C ALA A 88 -4.12 0.02 12.02
N ALA A 89 -3.82 -0.88 11.09
CA ALA A 89 -2.65 -0.77 10.21
C ALA A 89 -2.73 0.45 9.27
N VAL A 90 -3.91 0.74 8.70
CA VAL A 90 -4.11 1.93 7.86
C VAL A 90 -4.02 3.21 8.69
N ALA A 91 -4.64 3.25 9.87
CA ALA A 91 -4.60 4.40 10.78
C ALA A 91 -3.18 4.69 11.27
N ALA A 92 -2.42 3.66 11.65
CA ALA A 92 -1.02 3.79 12.06
C ALA A 92 -0.16 4.32 10.91
N ALA A 93 -0.30 3.78 9.70
CA ALA A 93 0.45 4.26 8.53
C ALA A 93 0.10 5.72 8.17
N TYR A 94 -1.16 6.11 8.31
CA TYR A 94 -1.60 7.49 8.07
C TYR A 94 -1.03 8.46 9.12
N GLN A 95 -1.14 8.10 10.40
CA GLN A 95 -0.57 8.89 11.51
C GLN A 95 0.95 9.05 11.36
N GLN A 96 1.66 8.00 10.96
CA GLN A 96 3.11 8.05 10.72
C GLN A 96 3.47 9.00 9.56
N ARG A 97 2.64 9.07 8.51
CA ARG A 97 2.91 9.91 7.34
C ARG A 97 2.50 11.37 7.52
N HIS A 98 1.36 11.62 8.17
CA HIS A 98 0.75 12.94 8.24
C HIS A 98 0.74 13.57 9.63
N GLY A 99 1.18 12.84 10.67
CA GLY A 99 1.17 13.31 12.06
C GLY A 99 -0.23 13.55 12.62
N THR A 100 -1.29 13.14 11.92
CA THR A 100 -2.69 13.41 12.27
C THR A 100 -3.52 12.13 12.29
N VAL A 101 -4.55 12.14 13.14
CA VAL A 101 -5.45 10.99 13.29
C VAL A 101 -6.21 10.78 11.99
N LEU A 102 -6.33 9.51 11.60
CA LEU A 102 -7.07 9.12 10.42
C LEU A 102 -8.55 9.50 10.57
N ASP A 103 -9.01 10.38 9.69
CA ASP A 103 -10.41 10.73 9.54
C ASP A 103 -11.08 9.79 8.52
N LEU A 104 -11.34 8.56 8.99
CA LEU A 104 -12.04 7.50 8.26
C LEU A 104 -12.91 6.72 9.28
N PRO A 105 -14.23 6.64 9.11
CA PRO A 105 -15.06 5.87 10.02
C PRO A 105 -14.68 4.39 10.01
N LYS A 106 -14.25 3.87 11.17
CA LYS A 106 -13.86 2.47 11.34
C LYS A 106 -14.93 1.48 10.85
N PRO A 107 -16.24 1.65 11.17
CA PRO A 107 -17.27 0.70 10.71
C PRO A 107 -17.41 0.62 9.19
N GLU A 108 -17.20 1.74 8.49
CA GLU A 108 -17.25 1.78 7.02
C GLU A 108 -16.05 1.05 6.41
N TYR A 109 -14.85 1.27 6.96
CA TYR A 109 -13.67 0.54 6.52
C TYR A 109 -13.79 -0.97 6.77
N GLU A 110 -14.32 -1.38 7.92
CA GLU A 110 -14.51 -2.80 8.22
C GLU A 110 -15.55 -3.45 7.32
N THR A 111 -16.63 -2.74 6.99
CA THR A 111 -17.64 -3.19 6.01
C THR A 111 -17.00 -3.34 4.63
N PHE A 112 -16.29 -2.32 4.16
CA PHE A 112 -15.53 -2.37 2.91
C PHE A 112 -14.58 -3.56 2.86
N ALA A 113 -13.75 -3.75 3.88
CA ALA A 113 -12.77 -4.81 3.93
C ALA A 113 -13.45 -6.20 3.89
N LYS A 114 -14.54 -6.39 4.65
CA LYS A 114 -15.31 -7.63 4.65
C LYS A 114 -15.95 -7.90 3.29
N GLU A 115 -16.55 -6.90 2.66
CA GLU A 115 -17.18 -7.04 1.34
C GLU A 115 -16.14 -7.37 0.26
N LEU A 116 -14.96 -6.75 0.31
CA LEU A 116 -13.88 -7.02 -0.64
C LEU A 116 -13.32 -8.44 -0.46
N GLN A 117 -13.17 -8.89 0.79
CA GLN A 117 -12.76 -10.26 1.10
C GLN A 117 -13.81 -11.28 0.64
N ALA A 118 -15.10 -11.03 0.88
CA ALA A 118 -16.17 -11.91 0.46
C ALA A 118 -16.28 -11.99 -1.07
N PHE A 119 -16.16 -10.85 -1.75
CA PHE A 119 -16.22 -10.77 -3.21
C PHE A 119 -15.07 -11.55 -3.84
N LEU A 120 -13.82 -11.22 -3.50
CA LEU A 120 -12.65 -11.88 -4.09
C LEU A 120 -12.49 -13.33 -3.60
N GLY A 121 -12.91 -13.64 -2.38
CA GLY A 121 -12.97 -15.00 -1.87
C GLY A 121 -13.95 -15.86 -2.67
N GLY A 122 -15.11 -15.31 -3.06
CA GLY A 122 -16.06 -15.95 -3.97
C GLY A 122 -15.48 -16.20 -5.37
N GLU A 123 -14.63 -15.29 -5.84
CA GLU A 123 -13.83 -15.45 -7.07
C GLU A 123 -12.62 -16.38 -6.89
N GLY A 124 -12.44 -17.03 -5.73
CA GLY A 124 -11.36 -18.00 -5.48
C GLY A 124 -9.99 -17.37 -5.20
N TYR A 125 -9.95 -16.16 -4.65
CA TYR A 125 -8.71 -15.55 -4.15
C TYR A 125 -8.43 -15.97 -2.70
N ALA A 126 -7.15 -16.22 -2.39
CA ALA A 126 -6.66 -16.41 -1.03
C ALA A 126 -6.64 -15.07 -0.28
N ILE A 127 -7.27 -15.02 0.89
CA ILE A 127 -7.37 -13.80 1.70
C ILE A 127 -6.30 -13.79 2.79
N LYS A 128 -5.57 -12.67 2.90
CA LYS A 128 -4.64 -12.42 3.99
C LYS A 128 -4.88 -11.04 4.60
N SER A 129 -5.16 -11.00 5.89
CA SER A 129 -5.19 -9.75 6.66
C SER A 129 -3.78 -9.38 7.12
N VAL A 130 -3.46 -8.09 7.09
CA VAL A 130 -2.17 -7.53 7.49
C VAL A 130 -2.40 -6.54 8.63
N ASP A 131 -1.83 -6.83 9.79
CA ASP A 131 -1.95 -6.00 10.98
C ASP A 131 -0.77 -5.03 11.14
N VAL A 132 -0.87 -4.14 12.13
CA VAL A 132 0.15 -3.11 12.43
C VAL A 132 1.54 -3.74 12.56
N SER A 133 1.65 -4.83 13.32
CA SER A 133 2.91 -5.54 13.58
C SER A 133 3.57 -6.06 12.30
N ASP A 134 2.76 -6.51 11.32
CA ASP A 134 3.27 -7.00 10.03
C ASP A 134 3.75 -5.85 9.14
N VAL A 135 3.06 -4.71 9.19
CA VAL A 135 3.47 -3.49 8.47
C VAL A 135 4.81 -2.97 9.02
N GLU A 136 4.95 -2.92 10.34
CA GLU A 136 6.18 -2.49 11.01
C GLU A 136 7.34 -3.45 10.74
N ALA A 137 7.12 -4.77 10.80
CA ALA A 137 8.14 -5.76 10.48
C ALA A 137 8.60 -5.69 9.01
N LYS A 138 7.68 -5.45 8.07
CA LYS A 138 8.00 -5.29 6.64
C LYS A 138 8.75 -3.98 6.38
N ALA A 139 8.39 -2.89 7.07
CA ALA A 139 9.11 -1.62 7.00
C ALA A 139 10.52 -1.72 7.60
N ALA A 140 10.69 -2.45 8.70
CA ALA A 140 12.00 -2.71 9.30
C ALA A 140 12.90 -3.54 8.39
N LYS A 141 12.37 -4.61 7.77
CA LYS A 141 13.10 -5.40 6.77
C LYS A 141 13.50 -4.59 5.54
N ALA A 142 12.64 -3.70 5.05
CA ALA A 142 12.98 -2.81 3.93
C ALA A 142 14.11 -1.83 4.27
N ARG A 143 14.21 -1.38 5.53
CA ARG A 143 15.32 -0.56 6.02
C ARG A 143 16.61 -1.35 6.23
N ALA A 144 16.50 -2.61 6.65
CA ALA A 144 17.66 -3.48 6.88
C ALA A 144 18.26 -4.07 5.59
N GLY A 145 17.46 -4.21 4.52
CA GLY A 145 17.92 -4.75 3.23
C GLY A 145 18.64 -3.75 2.31
N GLY A 146 18.92 -2.52 2.76
CA GLY A 146 19.56 -1.48 1.97
C GLY A 146 21.09 -1.40 2.10
N SER A 147 21.71 -2.33 2.81
CA SER A 147 23.14 -2.26 3.15
C SER A 147 23.80 -3.63 3.10
N ASP A 148 23.90 -4.22 1.92
CA ASP A 148 24.95 -5.21 1.63
C ASP A 148 25.10 -5.37 0.11
N GLU A 149 26.02 -4.58 -0.45
CA GLU A 149 26.97 -5.01 -1.48
C GLU A 149 27.98 -3.85 -1.70
N THR A 150 28.90 -3.69 -0.73
CA THR A 150 30.13 -2.90 -0.94
C THR A 150 31.24 -3.84 -1.39
N GLY A 151 31.31 -4.09 -2.69
CA GLY A 151 32.56 -4.51 -3.33
C GLY A 151 33.55 -3.34 -3.34
N PRO A 152 34.87 -3.57 -3.22
CA PRO A 152 35.84 -2.50 -3.08
C PRO A 152 36.15 -1.91 -4.45
N ASN A 153 35.35 -0.96 -4.92
CA ASN A 153 35.84 0.03 -5.87
C ASN A 153 35.09 1.36 -5.76
N LYS A 154 35.88 2.40 -5.50
CA LYS A 154 35.51 3.81 -5.47
C LYS A 154 34.73 4.18 -6.73
N THR A 155 33.51 4.70 -6.59
CA THR A 155 32.99 5.90 -7.29
C THR A 155 31.60 6.25 -6.74
N LEU A 156 31.57 7.29 -5.91
CA LEU A 156 30.60 8.39 -5.89
C LEU A 156 29.19 8.13 -6.49
N VAL A 157 28.20 7.85 -5.65
CA VAL A 157 26.83 8.39 -5.82
C VAL A 157 26.31 8.83 -4.46
N LEU A 158 26.25 10.14 -4.29
CA LEU A 158 25.79 10.87 -3.13
C LEU A 158 24.40 11.40 -3.46
N VAL A 159 23.34 10.61 -3.25
CA VAL A 159 21.95 11.12 -3.28
C VAL A 159 21.05 10.29 -2.36
N GLY A 160 20.46 10.96 -1.36
CA GLY A 160 19.14 10.58 -0.84
C GLY A 160 19.09 9.81 0.47
N GLY A 161 19.62 10.35 1.57
CA GLY A 161 19.54 9.72 2.88
C GLY A 161 19.52 10.69 4.06
N LEU A 162 18.78 11.80 3.95
CA LEU A 162 18.69 12.80 5.01
C LEU A 162 17.23 13.05 5.39
N ALA A 163 16.64 12.15 6.19
CA ALA A 163 15.33 12.41 6.80
C ALA A 163 15.02 11.66 8.11
N ALA A 164 15.95 10.94 8.75
CA ALA A 164 15.56 10.09 9.90
C ALA A 164 16.51 10.07 11.12
N VAL A 165 17.39 11.07 11.31
CA VAL A 165 18.27 11.10 12.50
C VAL A 165 18.16 12.35 13.37
N VAL A 166 17.44 13.41 12.98
CA VAL A 166 17.53 14.68 13.75
C VAL A 166 16.47 14.84 14.86
N VAL A 167 15.34 14.12 14.87
CA VAL A 167 14.27 14.46 15.83
C VAL A 167 14.36 13.71 17.19
N GLY A 168 15.02 12.55 17.25
CA GLY A 168 15.13 11.79 18.51
C GLY A 168 16.20 12.30 19.48
N GLY A 169 17.31 12.87 18.97
CA GLY A 169 18.44 13.30 19.81
C GLY A 169 18.34 14.71 20.37
N VAL A 170 17.59 15.61 19.72
CA VAL A 170 17.53 17.03 20.10
C VAL A 170 16.56 17.26 21.27
N VAL A 171 15.53 16.42 21.45
CA VAL A 171 14.56 16.58 22.54
C VAL A 171 15.14 16.17 23.90
N LEU A 172 16.06 15.19 23.94
CA LEU A 172 16.67 14.76 25.21
C LEU A 172 17.76 15.72 25.72
N LEU A 173 18.38 16.50 24.83
CA LEU A 173 19.46 17.43 25.20
C LEU A 173 18.95 18.83 25.61
N LEU A 174 17.67 19.13 25.36
CA LEU A 174 17.00 20.37 25.77
C LEU A 174 16.20 20.25 27.07
N LEU A 175 16.03 19.04 27.62
CA LEU A 175 15.39 18.81 28.93
C LEU A 175 16.39 18.65 30.08
N LEU A 176 17.69 18.79 29.81
CA LEU A 176 18.79 18.61 30.78
C LEU A 176 19.71 19.84 30.89
N ARG A 177 19.23 21.03 30.51
CA ARG A 177 19.91 22.31 30.78
C ARG A 177 19.01 23.28 31.53
#